data_AF-A0A0F9DNC5-F1
#
_entry.id   AF-A0A0F9DNC5-F1
#
_cell.length_a   1.000
_cell.length_b   1.000
_cell.length_c   1.000
_cell.angle_alpha   90.00
_cell.angle_beta   90.00
_cell.angle_gamma   90.00
#
_symmetry.space_group_name_H-M   'P 1'
#
loop_
_entity.id
_entity.type
_entity.pdbx_description
1 polymer ?
#
loop_
_entity_poly.entity_id
_entity_poly.type
_entity_poly.pdbx_seq_one_letter_code
_entity_poly.pdbx_strand_id
1 'polypeptide(L)'
;MGNKDKLKKPLKIYEYHLLILAKEKNWKGIGTVNDPFVIPSSESFSEVDNLKIIKSKLYVKFESYKFKSMALEKSNNIMFHNCQFDNLTLSNSAESVSKYLY
;
A
#
# COMPACT_ATOMS: atom_id res chain seq x y z
N MET A 1 5.64 -12.14 33.75
CA MET A 1 4.83 -12.44 32.55
C MET A 1 4.39 -11.12 31.92
N GLY A 2 4.78 -10.85 30.67
CA GLY A 2 4.34 -9.65 29.97
C GLY A 2 5.25 -9.26 28.79
N ASN A 3 5.39 -10.16 27.82
CA ASN A 3 6.02 -9.85 26.53
C ASN A 3 5.05 -8.95 25.74
N LYS A 4 5.09 -7.64 26.01
CA LYS A 4 4.45 -6.62 25.17
C LYS A 4 5.56 -5.99 24.32
N ASP A 5 5.24 -5.68 23.07
CA ASP A 5 6.11 -4.97 22.12
C ASP A 5 7.14 -5.79 21.32
N LYS A 6 6.75 -6.98 20.84
CA LYS A 6 7.27 -7.40 19.53
C LYS A 6 6.52 -6.60 18.45
N LEU A 7 7.04 -5.43 18.10
CA LEU A 7 6.68 -4.73 16.87
C LEU A 7 6.80 -5.75 15.72
N LYS A 8 5.66 -6.26 15.21
CA LYS A 8 5.64 -7.11 14.01
C LYS A 8 6.36 -6.33 12.92
N LYS A 9 7.47 -6.90 12.40
CA LYS A 9 8.26 -6.25 11.34
C LYS A 9 7.34 -5.91 10.17
N PRO A 10 7.51 -4.73 9.53
CA PRO A 10 6.66 -4.35 8.41
C PRO A 10 6.78 -5.37 7.29
N LEU A 11 5.65 -5.74 6.69
CA LEU A 11 5.60 -6.54 5.48
C LEU A 11 6.20 -5.71 4.35
N LYS A 12 7.38 -6.10 3.89
CA LYS A 12 8.08 -5.43 2.80
C LYS A 12 7.59 -5.99 1.47
N ILE A 13 6.92 -5.14 0.69
CA ILE A 13 6.44 -5.46 -0.64
C ILE A 13 7.27 -4.67 -1.65
N TYR A 14 7.76 -5.35 -2.68
CA TYR A 14 8.46 -4.76 -3.82
C TYR A 14 7.54 -4.81 -5.04
N GLU A 15 7.87 -4.05 -6.08
CA GLU A 15 7.10 -4.00 -7.32
C GLU A 15 6.71 -5.37 -7.89
N TYR A 16 7.65 -6.31 -7.99
CA TYR A 16 7.36 -7.63 -8.56
C TYR A 16 6.33 -8.42 -7.75
N HIS A 17 6.29 -8.23 -6.43
CA HIS A 17 5.27 -8.86 -5.59
C HIS A 17 3.88 -8.29 -5.88
N LEU A 18 3.77 -6.98 -6.11
CA LEU A 18 2.51 -6.35 -6.49
C LEU A 18 2.02 -6.88 -7.85
N LEU A 19 2.91 -7.12 -8.81
CA LEU A 19 2.54 -7.70 -10.11
C LEU A 19 2.02 -9.14 -9.99
N ILE A 20 2.68 -9.96 -9.16
CA ILE A 20 2.23 -11.34 -8.88
C ILE A 20 0.83 -11.28 -8.25
N LEU A 21 0.65 -10.46 -7.21
CA LEU A 21 -0.65 -10.30 -6.54
C LEU A 21 -1.72 -9.78 -7.50
N ALA A 22 -1.42 -8.78 -8.34
CA ALA A 22 -2.34 -8.25 -9.32
C ALA A 22 -2.88 -9.34 -10.26
N LYS A 23 -2.00 -10.24 -10.71
CA LYS A 23 -2.35 -11.38 -11.56
C LYS A 23 -3.13 -12.45 -10.79
N GLU A 24 -2.69 -12.82 -9.59
CA GLU A 24 -3.30 -13.90 -8.81
C GLU A 24 -4.68 -13.53 -8.25
N LYS A 25 -4.87 -12.27 -7.89
CA LYS A 25 -6.11 -11.75 -7.30
C LYS A 25 -7.06 -11.14 -8.32
N ASN A 26 -6.64 -11.04 -9.59
CA ASN A 26 -7.40 -10.36 -10.64
C ASN A 26 -7.81 -8.94 -10.22
N TRP A 27 -6.83 -8.15 -9.78
CA TRP A 27 -7.06 -6.74 -9.43
C TRP A 27 -7.70 -5.99 -10.60
N LYS A 28 -8.59 -5.04 -10.28
CA LYS A 28 -9.23 -4.21 -11.30
C LYS A 28 -8.21 -3.21 -11.85
N GLY A 29 -8.34 -2.88 -13.13
CA GLY A 29 -7.46 -1.96 -13.85
C GLY A 29 -6.17 -2.62 -14.35
N ILE A 30 -5.47 -1.92 -15.26
CA ILE A 30 -4.28 -2.46 -15.94
C ILE A 30 -2.94 -1.88 -15.46
N GLY A 31 -2.94 -1.04 -14.43
CA GLY A 31 -1.71 -0.50 -13.82
C GLY A 31 -1.11 0.72 -14.53
N THR A 32 -1.97 1.56 -15.13
CA THR A 32 -1.57 2.83 -15.78
C THR A 32 -2.08 4.06 -15.02
N VAL A 33 -1.63 5.25 -15.41
CA VAL A 33 -2.07 6.52 -14.79
C VAL A 33 -3.58 6.75 -14.88
N ASN A 34 -4.20 6.32 -15.98
CA ASN A 34 -5.63 6.48 -16.22
C ASN A 34 -6.45 5.29 -15.72
N ASP A 35 -5.80 4.15 -15.50
CA ASP A 35 -6.43 2.91 -15.05
C ASP A 35 -5.48 2.15 -14.10
N PRO A 36 -5.34 2.63 -12.85
CA PRO A 36 -4.44 2.04 -11.86
C PRO A 36 -4.96 0.68 -11.40
N PHE A 37 -4.07 -0.17 -10.89
CA PHE A 37 -4.48 -1.38 -10.18
C PHE A 37 -5.24 -1.01 -8.90
N VAL A 38 -6.52 -1.35 -8.83
CA VAL A 38 -7.37 -1.09 -7.67
C VAL A 38 -7.33 -2.29 -6.74
N ILE A 39 -6.89 -2.03 -5.51
CA ILE A 39 -6.85 -2.99 -4.42
C ILE A 39 -7.99 -2.63 -3.45
N PRO A 40 -9.05 -3.45 -3.36
CA PRO A 40 -10.14 -3.22 -2.43
C PRO A 40 -9.83 -3.82 -1.04
N SER A 41 -10.25 -3.16 0.03
CA SER A 41 -10.00 -3.63 1.41
C SER A 41 -10.58 -4.99 1.77
N SER A 42 -11.56 -5.48 1.00
CA SER A 42 -12.07 -6.85 1.10
C SER A 42 -11.05 -7.92 0.69
N GLU A 43 -10.03 -7.56 -0.08
CA GLU A 43 -8.88 -8.42 -0.30
C GLU A 43 -7.92 -8.28 0.88
N SER A 44 -7.79 -9.38 1.62
CA SER A 44 -7.09 -9.46 2.91
C SER A 44 -5.65 -8.93 2.87
N PHE A 45 -5.49 -7.64 3.13
CA PHE A 45 -4.37 -7.12 3.92
C PHE A 45 -4.83 -6.82 5.36
N SER A 46 -5.93 -7.44 5.79
CA SER A 46 -6.58 -7.24 7.11
C SER A 46 -5.68 -7.55 8.32
N GLU A 47 -4.55 -8.24 8.11
CA GLU A 47 -3.52 -8.46 9.13
C GLU A 47 -2.24 -7.64 8.93
N VAL A 48 -2.17 -6.79 7.90
CA VAL A 48 -0.98 -5.98 7.64
C VAL A 48 -1.05 -4.71 8.46
N ASP A 49 -0.87 -4.90 9.77
CA ASP A 49 -0.68 -3.83 10.75
C ASP A 49 0.41 -2.85 10.28
N ASN A 50 1.41 -3.33 9.53
CA ASN A 50 2.56 -2.56 9.08
C ASN A 50 2.94 -2.92 7.63
N LEU A 51 2.57 -2.09 6.65
CA LEU A 51 2.90 -2.28 5.23
C LEU A 51 4.07 -1.37 4.82
N LYS A 52 5.07 -1.91 4.10
CA LYS A 52 6.13 -1.11 3.50
C LYS A 52 6.29 -1.44 2.01
N ILE A 53 5.97 -0.50 1.14
CA ILE A 53 6.18 -0.62 -0.32
C ILE A 53 7.52 0.02 -0.66
N ILE A 54 8.36 -0.72 -1.40
CA ILE A 54 9.73 -0.33 -1.71
C ILE A 54 9.97 -0.40 -3.22
N LYS A 55 10.51 0.69 -3.79
CA LYS A 55 10.93 0.79 -5.19
C LYS A 55 9.83 0.43 -6.19
N SER A 56 8.58 0.84 -5.94
CA SER A 56 7.49 0.62 -6.89
C SER A 56 7.19 1.85 -7.74
N LYS A 57 6.99 1.66 -9.03
CA LYS A 57 6.53 2.67 -9.99
C LYS A 57 5.14 2.36 -10.53
N LEU A 58 4.50 1.29 -10.03
CA LEU A 58 3.17 0.87 -10.47
C LEU A 58 2.12 1.88 -10.06
N TYR A 59 1.16 2.09 -10.95
CA TYR A 59 -0.06 2.83 -10.62
C TYR A 59 -0.98 1.91 -9.83
N VAL A 60 -1.07 2.17 -8.53
CA VAL A 60 -1.86 1.36 -7.58
C VAL A 60 -2.78 2.28 -6.79
N LYS A 61 -4.03 1.89 -6.62
CA LYS A 61 -5.02 2.58 -5.80
C LYS A 61 -5.49 1.65 -4.68
N PHE A 62 -5.29 2.05 -3.44
CA PHE A 62 -5.88 1.41 -2.27
C PHE A 62 -7.26 2.03 -2.00
N GLU A 63 -8.29 1.19 -1.87
CA GLU A 63 -9.66 1.63 -1.55
C GLU A 63 -10.11 1.12 -0.19
N SER A 64 -10.53 2.06 0.68
CA SER A 64 -11.21 1.77 1.95
C SER A 64 -10.36 0.96 2.97
N TYR A 65 -9.05 1.21 3.02
CA TYR A 65 -8.13 0.54 3.97
C TYR A 65 -7.94 1.33 5.27
N LYS A 66 -7.66 0.62 6.35
CA LYS A 66 -7.13 1.21 7.59
C LYS A 66 -5.75 0.62 7.88
N PHE A 67 -4.72 1.46 7.82
CA PHE A 67 -3.33 1.07 8.08
C PHE A 67 -2.90 1.56 9.45
N LYS A 68 -2.39 0.66 10.30
CA LYS A 68 -1.73 1.06 11.54
C LYS A 68 -0.34 1.66 11.26
N SER A 69 0.39 1.13 10.30
CA SER A 69 1.57 1.79 9.72
C SER A 69 1.69 1.49 8.24
N MET A 70 1.99 2.54 7.47
CA MET A 70 2.36 2.42 6.07
C MET A 70 3.63 3.20 5.78
N ALA A 71 4.54 2.59 5.02
CA ALA A 71 5.76 3.24 4.57
C ALA A 71 5.92 3.10 3.05
N LEU A 72 6.15 4.21 2.36
CA LEU A 72 6.49 4.25 0.93
C LEU A 72 7.93 4.70 0.78
N GLU A 73 8.81 3.78 0.34
CA GLU A 73 10.22 4.08 0.10
C GLU A 73 10.53 3.98 -1.40
N LYS A 74 11.03 5.07 -2.00
CA LYS A 74 11.35 5.14 -3.44
C LYS A 74 10.19 4.67 -4.31
N SER A 75 8.96 4.91 -3.85
CA SER A 75 7.75 4.39 -4.49
C SER A 75 6.86 5.53 -4.93
N ASN A 76 6.45 5.50 -6.20
CA ASN A 76 5.62 6.51 -6.84
C ASN A 76 4.35 5.84 -7.37
N ASN A 77 3.38 6.65 -7.77
CA ASN A 77 2.11 6.24 -8.38
C ASN A 77 1.17 5.44 -7.46
N ILE A 78 1.38 5.54 -6.14
CA ILE A 78 0.48 4.95 -5.14
C ILE A 78 -0.57 5.99 -4.73
N MET A 79 -1.84 5.62 -4.91
CA MET A 79 -3.02 6.42 -4.59
C MET A 79 -3.80 5.76 -3.45
N PHE A 80 -4.49 6.60 -2.67
CA PHE A 80 -5.32 6.17 -1.55
C PHE A 80 -6.69 6.80 -1.68
N HIS A 81 -7.76 6.05 -1.41
CA HIS A 81 -9.12 6.55 -1.45
C HIS A 81 -9.92 5.98 -0.28
N ASN A 82 -10.50 6.84 0.54
CA ASN A 82 -11.17 6.48 1.80
C ASN A 82 -10.27 5.66 2.74
N CYS A 83 -8.96 5.94 2.74
CA CYS A 83 -8.00 5.22 3.58
C CYS A 83 -7.67 6.00 4.86
N GLN A 84 -7.48 5.28 5.97
CA GLN A 84 -7.05 5.83 7.25
C GLN A 84 -5.66 5.33 7.61
N PHE A 85 -4.87 6.17 8.27
CA PHE A 85 -3.50 5.85 8.69
C PHE A 85 -3.27 6.28 10.14
N ASP A 86 -2.83 5.36 11.00
CA ASP A 86 -2.30 5.75 12.32
C ASP A 86 -0.86 6.28 12.19
N ASN A 87 -0.10 5.79 11.19
CA ASN A 87 1.24 6.28 10.87
C ASN A 87 1.56 6.10 9.36
N LEU A 88 1.97 7.18 8.68
CA LEU A 88 2.38 7.17 7.27
C LEU A 88 3.79 7.77 7.13
N THR A 89 4.73 6.99 6.59
CA THR A 89 6.10 7.42 6.31
C THR A 89 6.38 7.47 4.82
N LEU A 90 6.87 8.60 4.31
CA LEU A 90 7.27 8.76 2.91
C LEU A 90 8.78 9.03 2.83
N SER A 91 9.51 8.23 2.07
CA SER A 91 10.97 8.39 1.91
C SER A 91 11.37 8.29 0.45
N ASN A 92 11.89 9.40 -0.11
CA ASN A 92 12.29 9.50 -1.52
C ASN A 92 11.21 9.05 -2.50
N SER A 93 9.95 9.29 -2.14
CA SER A 93 8.74 8.95 -2.90
C SER A 93 8.14 10.27 -3.39
N ALA A 94 7.88 10.41 -4.70
CA ALA A 94 7.52 11.68 -5.35
C ALA A 94 6.01 11.79 -5.67
N GLU A 95 5.49 13.01 -5.48
CA GLU A 95 4.25 13.70 -5.91
C GLU A 95 2.87 13.02 -6.00
N SER A 96 2.73 11.70 -6.19
CA SER A 96 1.39 11.10 -6.41
C SER A 96 0.71 10.56 -5.14
N VAL A 97 1.39 10.60 -3.99
CA VAL A 97 0.89 10.06 -2.71
C VAL A 97 -0.29 10.87 -2.15
N SER A 98 -0.54 12.06 -2.69
CA SER A 98 -1.19 13.16 -1.98
C SER A 98 -2.63 13.49 -2.39
N LYS A 99 -3.28 12.79 -3.33
CA LYS A 99 -4.50 13.36 -3.94
C LYS A 99 -5.84 13.13 -3.22
N TYR A 100 -5.96 12.24 -2.23
CA TYR A 100 -7.25 12.04 -1.53
C TYR A 100 -7.11 11.59 -0.06
N LEU A 101 -6.36 12.35 0.74
CA LEU A 101 -6.58 12.36 2.19
C LEU A 101 -7.78 13.29 2.44
N TYR A 102 -8.99 12.73 2.49
CA TYR A 102 -10.20 13.42 2.97
C TYR A 102 -10.70 12.70 4.22
#